data_AF-A0A7C5SNU0-F1
#
_entry.id   AF-A0A7C5SNU0-F1
#
_cell.length_a   1.000
_cell.length_b   1.000
_cell.length_c   1.000
_cell.angle_alpha   90.00
_cell.angle_beta   90.00
_cell.angle_gamma   90.00
#
_symmetry.space_group_name_H-M   'P 1'
#
loop_
_entity.id
_entity.type
_entity.pdbx_description
1 polymer ?
#
loop_
_entity_poly.entity_id
_entity_poly.type
_entity_poly.pdbx_seq_one_letter_code
_entity_poly.pdbx_strand_id
1 'polypeptide(L)'
;MKLWVVVLLVVLIVSLIGMSFFMYQRIESLERQVDTLRKTTSEARDLTRLLEGKVNSLESEVRDYTGKIREVLDSVSSVQSRVDKLESYNETLVSSIRELYTLYSDLLEKYRQLEKKLGEISVIHPPDLGGAIAETHNWYYWYERFLELRDFITSILEEATHMPTTRSIISEANITSEEPIVLKIWKIINYTSINLMYRRDSYVRVPLLSGEIHVWHDSLQLPNETISEFSLGGDCEDLSLLVYAVLQAIAKPSEEVYLLIAYGTPEGHVAVLVLDKSRGEVYIVDPSYSYVNGWVEMIEIEVVLKTGELDKKRMQPMMINPRLKKLILEVFMSRIAYTDIYTYITTGNKVVEYTPRVHIKDPYETLSMWKKIVELSPYKYGVASKDFIALFMSDGELISWIYTRLS
;
A
#
# COMPACT_ATOMS: atom_id res chain seq x y z
N MET A 1 59.56 -79.54 -102.47
CA MET A 1 58.61 -78.89 -101.55
C MET A 1 57.65 -78.06 -102.39
N LYS A 2 56.36 -78.43 -102.46
CA LYS A 2 55.40 -77.79 -103.38
C LYS A 2 55.18 -76.34 -102.93
N LEU A 3 55.43 -75.39 -103.83
CA LEU A 3 55.28 -73.94 -103.65
C LEU A 3 54.00 -73.56 -102.88
N TRP A 4 52.93 -74.31 -103.08
CA TRP A 4 51.63 -74.18 -102.41
C TRP A 4 51.66 -74.28 -100.87
N VAL A 5 52.54 -75.08 -100.26
CA VAL A 5 52.61 -75.20 -98.78
C VAL A 5 53.28 -73.97 -98.16
N VAL A 6 54.30 -73.40 -98.81
CA VAL A 6 54.95 -72.16 -98.36
C VAL A 6 54.01 -70.98 -98.51
N VAL A 7 53.25 -70.91 -99.62
CA VAL A 7 52.22 -69.89 -99.83
C VAL A 7 51.13 -69.97 -98.75
N LEU A 8 50.66 -71.16 -98.39
CA LEU A 8 49.67 -71.35 -97.32
C LEU A 8 50.19 -70.92 -95.94
N LEU A 9 51.44 -71.26 -95.61
CA LEU A 9 52.08 -70.86 -94.37
C LEU A 9 52.30 -69.34 -94.27
N VAL A 10 52.69 -68.70 -95.39
CA VAL A 10 52.83 -67.25 -95.46
C VAL A 10 51.46 -66.56 -95.31
N VAL A 11 50.41 -67.06 -95.96
CA VAL A 11 49.04 -66.54 -95.81
C VAL A 11 48.56 -66.68 -94.36
N LEU A 12 48.85 -67.81 -93.70
CA LEU A 12 48.44 -68.05 -92.31
C LEU A 12 49.21 -67.14 -91.33
N ILE A 13 50.51 -66.95 -91.54
CA ILE A 13 51.35 -66.05 -90.73
C ILE A 13 50.92 -64.59 -90.93
N VAL A 14 50.66 -64.16 -92.16
CA VAL A 14 50.15 -62.82 -92.47
C VAL A 14 48.75 -62.60 -91.88
N SER A 15 47.89 -63.62 -91.89
CA SER A 15 46.57 -63.58 -91.25
C SER A 15 46.66 -63.49 -89.73
N LEU A 16 47.55 -64.25 -89.10
CA LEU A 16 47.81 -64.19 -87.65
C LEU A 16 48.41 -62.86 -87.22
N ILE A 17 49.35 -62.30 -87.98
CA ILE A 17 49.90 -60.95 -87.73
C ILE A 17 48.79 -59.90 -87.91
N GLY A 18 47.97 -60.01 -88.96
CA GLY A 18 46.82 -59.12 -89.19
C GLY A 18 45.79 -59.18 -88.05
N MET A 19 45.46 -60.37 -87.57
CA MET A 19 44.58 -60.55 -86.39
C MET A 19 45.23 -60.01 -85.12
N SER A 20 46.53 -60.25 -84.89
CA SER A 20 47.23 -59.75 -83.72
C SER A 20 47.30 -58.22 -83.72
N PHE A 21 47.55 -57.60 -84.87
CA PHE A 21 47.51 -56.14 -85.02
C PHE A 21 46.10 -55.58 -84.81
N PHE A 22 45.06 -56.23 -85.37
CA PHE A 22 43.67 -55.85 -85.14
C PHE A 22 43.27 -55.99 -83.67
N MET A 23 43.66 -57.08 -83.01
CA MET A 23 43.44 -57.27 -81.57
C MET A 23 44.19 -56.25 -80.74
N TYR A 24 45.43 -55.89 -81.09
CA TYR A 24 46.20 -54.86 -80.41
C TYR A 24 45.53 -53.49 -80.53
N GLN A 25 45.12 -53.09 -81.74
CA GLN A 25 44.36 -51.85 -81.92
C GLN A 25 43.02 -51.86 -81.16
N ARG A 26 42.37 -53.03 -81.06
CA ARG A 26 41.13 -53.16 -80.29
C ARG A 26 41.37 -53.04 -78.80
N ILE A 27 42.45 -53.63 -78.27
CA ILE A 27 42.86 -53.52 -76.87
C ILE A 27 43.19 -52.07 -76.54
N GLU A 28 44.01 -51.40 -77.35
CA GLU A 28 44.35 -49.99 -77.14
C GLU A 28 43.12 -49.08 -77.20
N SER A 29 42.18 -49.36 -78.10
CA SER A 29 40.89 -48.65 -78.16
C SER A 29 40.04 -48.87 -76.91
N LEU A 30 40.00 -50.10 -76.40
CA LEU A 30 39.28 -50.45 -75.18
C LEU A 30 39.93 -49.83 -73.93
N GLU A 31 41.25 -49.80 -73.85
CA GLU A 31 41.98 -49.13 -72.75
C GLU A 31 41.64 -47.63 -72.70
N ARG A 32 41.63 -46.94 -73.84
CA ARG A 32 41.20 -45.54 -73.91
C ARG A 32 39.75 -45.35 -73.47
N GLN A 33 38.85 -46.27 -73.83
CA GLN A 33 37.46 -46.22 -73.37
C GLN A 33 37.35 -46.47 -71.86
N VAL A 34 38.11 -47.42 -71.31
CA VAL A 34 38.16 -47.72 -69.88
C VAL A 34 38.71 -46.53 -69.10
N ASP A 35 39.76 -45.88 -69.58
CA ASP A 35 40.32 -44.69 -68.92
C ASP A 35 39.36 -43.50 -68.97
N THR A 36 38.66 -43.31 -70.09
CA THR A 36 37.61 -42.30 -70.21
C THR A 36 36.47 -42.58 -69.22
N LEU A 37 36.02 -43.84 -69.13
CA LEU A 37 35.00 -44.28 -68.17
C LEU A 37 35.45 -44.12 -66.72
N ARG A 38 36.72 -44.40 -66.40
CA ARG A 38 37.28 -44.18 -65.06
C ARG A 38 37.25 -42.71 -64.69
N LYS A 39 37.64 -41.84 -65.63
CA LYS A 39 37.63 -40.39 -65.41
C LYS A 39 36.20 -39.88 -65.18
N THR A 40 35.25 -40.23 -66.04
CA THR A 40 33.84 -39.81 -65.87
C THR A 40 33.23 -40.39 -64.60
N THR A 41 33.58 -41.62 -64.21
CA THR A 41 33.14 -42.22 -62.94
C THR A 41 33.71 -41.48 -61.73
N SER A 42 34.95 -40.99 -61.81
CA SER A 42 35.56 -40.18 -60.76
C SER A 42 34.85 -38.82 -60.63
N GLU A 43 34.65 -38.12 -61.74
CA GLU A 43 33.96 -36.82 -61.78
C GLU A 43 32.52 -36.95 -61.25
N ALA A 44 31.82 -38.03 -61.62
CA ALA A 44 30.49 -38.31 -61.09
C ALA A 44 30.49 -38.51 -59.57
N ARG A 45 31.47 -39.25 -59.01
CA ARG A 45 31.60 -39.45 -57.56
C ARG A 45 31.87 -38.14 -56.82
N ASP A 46 32.72 -37.29 -57.36
CA ASP A 46 33.03 -36.00 -56.74
C ASP A 46 31.82 -35.07 -56.75
N LEU A 47 31.04 -35.08 -57.84
CA LEU A 47 29.76 -34.37 -57.91
C LEU A 47 28.74 -34.92 -56.90
N THR A 48 28.65 -36.24 -56.75
CA THR A 48 27.78 -36.87 -55.74
C THR A 48 28.15 -36.42 -54.33
N ARG A 49 29.44 -36.41 -53.97
CA ARG A 49 29.90 -35.93 -52.66
C ARG A 49 29.58 -34.46 -52.42
N LEU A 50 29.71 -33.61 -53.45
CA LEU A 50 29.36 -32.20 -53.35
C LEU A 50 27.85 -32.01 -53.13
N LEU A 51 27.03 -32.78 -53.85
CA LEU A 51 25.58 -32.76 -53.70
C LEU A 51 25.14 -33.24 -52.31
N GLU A 52 25.72 -34.34 -51.81
CA GLU A 52 25.48 -34.82 -50.44
C GLU A 52 25.83 -33.76 -49.40
N GLY A 53 26.95 -33.05 -49.57
CA GLY A 53 27.34 -31.94 -48.69
C GLY A 53 26.30 -30.80 -48.70
N LYS A 54 25.80 -30.42 -49.88
CA LYS A 54 24.74 -29.40 -50.01
C LYS A 54 23.42 -29.85 -49.41
N VAL A 55 23.03 -31.11 -49.61
CA VAL A 55 21.82 -31.70 -49.02
C VAL A 55 21.91 -31.68 -47.51
N ASN A 56 23.02 -32.13 -46.92
CA ASN A 56 23.21 -32.12 -45.47
C ASN A 56 23.17 -30.69 -44.88
N SER A 57 23.74 -29.70 -45.58
CA SER A 57 23.68 -28.30 -45.19
C SER A 57 22.24 -27.77 -45.20
N LEU A 58 21.50 -28.02 -46.29
CA LEU A 58 20.11 -27.61 -46.41
C LEU A 58 19.21 -28.29 -45.39
N GLU A 59 19.42 -29.58 -45.10
CA GLU A 59 18.70 -30.29 -44.04
C GLU A 59 18.95 -29.66 -42.67
N SER A 60 20.18 -29.20 -42.40
CA SER A 60 20.49 -28.50 -41.16
C SER A 60 19.78 -27.14 -41.06
N GLU A 61 19.76 -26.37 -42.15
CA GLU A 61 19.04 -25.09 -42.20
C GLU A 61 17.53 -25.29 -42.03
N VAL A 62 16.95 -26.29 -42.69
CA VAL A 62 15.53 -26.63 -42.54
C VAL A 62 15.19 -27.00 -41.09
N ARG A 63 16.06 -27.75 -40.40
CA ARG A 63 15.89 -28.06 -38.97
C ARG A 63 15.95 -26.80 -38.10
N ASP A 64 16.89 -25.90 -38.34
CA ASP A 64 17.03 -24.64 -37.61
C ASP A 64 15.80 -23.74 -37.79
N TYR A 65 15.35 -23.54 -39.04
CA TYR A 65 14.15 -22.75 -39.34
C TYR A 65 12.89 -23.38 -38.74
N THR A 66 12.78 -24.71 -38.72
CA THR A 66 11.66 -25.41 -38.06
C THR A 66 11.65 -25.14 -36.56
N GLY A 67 12.82 -25.09 -35.91
CA GLY A 67 12.95 -24.72 -34.50
C GLY A 67 12.47 -23.29 -34.23
N LYS A 68 12.96 -22.33 -35.02
CA LYS A 68 12.56 -20.91 -34.94
C LYS A 68 11.05 -20.71 -35.15
N ILE A 69 10.46 -21.43 -36.11
CA ILE A 69 9.03 -21.38 -36.37
C ILE A 69 8.23 -21.85 -35.15
N ARG A 70 8.65 -22.92 -34.46
CA ARG A 70 7.98 -23.38 -33.23
C ARG A 70 8.05 -22.34 -32.12
N GLU A 71 9.23 -21.76 -31.88
CA GLU A 71 9.41 -20.76 -30.83
C GLU A 71 8.54 -19.51 -31.05
N VAL A 72 8.43 -19.08 -32.32
CA VAL A 72 7.53 -17.99 -32.70
C VAL A 72 6.06 -18.37 -32.49
N LEU A 73 5.66 -19.59 -32.85
CA LEU A 73 4.30 -20.11 -32.62
C LEU A 73 3.94 -20.11 -31.13
N ASP A 74 4.83 -20.61 -30.28
CA ASP A 74 4.63 -20.63 -28.82
C ASP A 74 4.52 -19.20 -28.25
N SER A 75 5.34 -18.29 -28.74
CA SER A 75 5.29 -16.86 -28.36
C SER A 75 3.97 -16.21 -28.79
N VAL A 76 3.49 -16.49 -30.00
CA VAL A 76 2.21 -16.01 -30.51
C VAL A 76 1.06 -16.53 -29.65
N SER A 77 1.06 -17.82 -29.29
CA SER A 77 0.06 -18.40 -28.40
C SER A 77 0.06 -17.76 -27.00
N SER A 78 1.25 -17.46 -26.45
CA SER A 78 1.38 -16.76 -25.17
C SER A 78 0.82 -15.34 -25.23
N VAL A 79 1.13 -14.59 -26.29
CA VAL A 79 0.61 -13.24 -26.51
C VAL A 79 -0.90 -13.26 -26.68
N GLN A 80 -1.46 -14.19 -27.44
CA GLN A 80 -2.90 -14.33 -27.62
C GLN A 80 -3.61 -14.53 -26.27
N SER A 81 -3.12 -15.45 -25.43
CA SER A 81 -3.69 -15.67 -24.10
C SER A 81 -3.66 -14.40 -23.21
N ARG A 82 -2.64 -13.56 -23.36
CA ARG A 82 -2.56 -12.27 -22.63
C ARG A 82 -3.55 -11.25 -23.18
N VAL A 83 -3.75 -11.21 -24.50
CA VAL A 83 -4.76 -10.35 -25.15
C VAL A 83 -6.15 -10.74 -24.66
N ASP A 84 -6.49 -12.02 -24.68
CA ASP A 84 -7.81 -12.51 -24.23
C ASP A 84 -8.09 -12.13 -22.76
N LYS A 85 -7.08 -12.21 -21.88
CA LYS A 85 -7.21 -11.77 -20.47
C LYS A 85 -7.43 -10.26 -20.34
N LEU A 86 -6.72 -9.46 -21.14
CA LEU A 86 -6.88 -8.00 -21.13
C LEU A 86 -8.26 -7.58 -21.65
N GLU A 87 -8.78 -8.26 -22.68
CA GLU A 87 -10.14 -8.04 -23.17
C GLU A 87 -11.17 -8.32 -22.07
N SER A 88 -11.05 -9.44 -21.36
CA SER A 88 -11.94 -9.77 -20.23
C SER A 88 -11.87 -8.74 -19.08
N TYR A 89 -10.68 -8.25 -18.73
CA TYR A 89 -10.55 -7.17 -17.75
C TYR A 89 -11.18 -5.86 -18.22
N ASN A 90 -11.03 -5.54 -19.51
CA ASN A 90 -11.62 -4.34 -20.09
C ASN A 90 -13.16 -4.39 -20.09
N GLU A 91 -13.75 -5.55 -20.40
CA GLU A 91 -15.20 -5.76 -20.31
C GLU A 91 -15.71 -5.56 -18.88
N THR A 92 -15.00 -6.11 -17.89
CA THR A 92 -15.33 -5.94 -16.47
C THR A 92 -15.28 -4.47 -16.06
N LEU A 93 -14.21 -3.76 -16.46
CA LEU A 93 -14.03 -2.34 -16.16
C LEU A 93 -15.14 -1.48 -16.78
N VAL A 94 -15.51 -1.75 -18.04
CA VAL A 94 -16.62 -1.06 -18.71
C VAL A 94 -17.95 -1.29 -17.99
N SER A 95 -18.20 -2.50 -17.48
CA SER A 95 -19.39 -2.80 -16.67
C SER A 95 -19.40 -1.99 -15.37
N SER A 96 -18.30 -1.99 -14.61
CA SER A 96 -18.19 -1.23 -13.36
C SER A 96 -18.35 0.28 -13.57
N ILE A 97 -17.81 0.82 -14.67
CA ILE A 97 -18.00 2.25 -15.02
C ILE A 97 -19.48 2.56 -15.27
N ARG A 98 -20.21 1.68 -15.98
CA ARG A 98 -21.65 1.88 -16.22
C ARG A 98 -22.45 1.86 -14.93
N GLU A 99 -22.19 0.92 -14.03
CA GLU A 99 -22.82 0.85 -12.71
C GLU A 99 -22.56 2.13 -11.90
N LEU A 100 -21.33 2.63 -11.93
CA LEU A 100 -20.94 3.85 -11.24
C LEU A 100 -21.67 5.08 -11.80
N TYR A 101 -21.85 5.18 -13.12
CA TYR A 101 -22.67 6.23 -13.73
C TYR A 101 -24.14 6.15 -13.32
N THR A 102 -24.71 4.94 -13.21
CA THR A 102 -26.08 4.75 -12.71
C THR A 102 -26.23 5.20 -11.27
N LEU A 103 -25.29 4.81 -10.38
CA LEU A 103 -25.27 5.25 -8.99
C LEU A 103 -25.11 6.77 -8.86
N TYR A 104 -24.22 7.37 -9.65
CA TYR A 104 -24.03 8.82 -9.69
C TYR A 104 -25.32 9.55 -10.11
N SER A 105 -26.01 9.05 -11.13
CA SER A 105 -27.26 9.64 -11.60
C SER A 105 -28.37 9.54 -10.55
N ASP A 106 -28.49 8.39 -9.85
CA ASP A 106 -29.45 8.21 -8.76
C ASP A 106 -29.16 9.14 -7.58
N LEU A 107 -27.88 9.29 -7.22
CA LEU A 107 -27.45 10.20 -6.17
C LEU A 107 -27.74 11.67 -6.54
N LEU A 108 -27.45 12.07 -7.78
CA LEU A 108 -27.73 13.44 -8.25
C LEU A 108 -29.22 13.75 -8.21
N GLU A 109 -30.08 12.79 -8.56
CA GLU A 109 -31.53 12.95 -8.49
C GLU A 109 -32.01 13.05 -7.02
N LYS A 110 -31.50 12.20 -6.13
CA LYS A 110 -31.76 12.31 -4.68
C LYS A 110 -31.33 13.67 -4.13
N TYR A 111 -30.15 14.15 -4.54
CA TYR A 111 -29.65 15.47 -4.15
C TYR A 111 -30.60 16.58 -4.61
N ARG A 112 -31.03 16.58 -5.87
CA ARG A 112 -32.01 17.56 -6.39
C ARG A 112 -33.34 17.53 -5.66
N GLN A 113 -33.81 16.33 -5.30
CA GLN A 113 -35.03 16.18 -4.50
C GLN A 113 -34.86 16.74 -3.09
N LEU A 114 -33.71 16.51 -2.45
CA LEU A 114 -33.36 17.12 -1.16
C LEU A 114 -33.27 18.63 -1.26
N GLU A 115 -32.63 19.17 -2.29
CA GLU A 115 -32.52 20.61 -2.54
C GLU A 115 -33.90 21.26 -2.74
N LYS A 116 -34.80 20.59 -3.47
CA LYS A 116 -36.19 21.02 -3.63
C LYS A 116 -36.94 21.01 -2.29
N LYS A 117 -36.83 19.92 -1.51
CA LYS A 117 -37.45 19.83 -0.17
C LYS A 117 -36.92 20.89 0.78
N LEU A 118 -35.62 21.20 0.71
CA LEU A 118 -35.01 22.27 1.49
C LEU A 118 -35.57 23.65 1.10
N GLY A 119 -35.77 23.89 -0.20
CA GLY A 119 -36.46 25.07 -0.71
C GLY A 119 -37.90 25.18 -0.21
N GLU A 120 -38.64 24.07 -0.13
CA GLU A 120 -40.00 24.01 0.40
C GLU A 120 -40.05 24.25 1.92
N ILE A 121 -39.08 23.71 2.67
CA ILE A 121 -38.94 23.94 4.13
C ILE A 121 -38.54 25.39 4.42
N SER A 122 -37.78 26.05 3.54
CA SER A 122 -37.38 27.45 3.70
C SER A 122 -38.54 28.46 3.71
N VAL A 123 -39.74 28.04 3.30
CA VAL A 123 -40.98 28.85 3.32
C VAL A 123 -41.77 28.69 4.63
N ILE A 124 -41.48 27.65 5.42
CA ILE A 124 -42.06 27.42 6.74
C ILE A 124 -40.98 27.74 7.75
N HIS A 125 -40.94 28.97 8.27
CA HIS A 125 -40.12 29.28 9.43
C HIS A 125 -40.55 28.37 10.59
N PRO A 126 -39.72 27.39 11.04
CA PRO A 126 -39.96 26.74 12.30
C PRO A 126 -39.72 27.82 13.37
N PRO A 127 -40.61 27.98 14.36
CA PRO A 127 -40.45 29.00 15.40
C PRO A 127 -39.19 28.83 16.29
N ASP A 128 -38.32 27.84 16.02
CA ASP A 128 -37.20 27.48 16.90
C ASP A 128 -35.88 27.14 16.15
N LEU A 129 -35.68 27.67 14.93
CA LEU A 129 -34.40 27.48 14.22
C LEU A 129 -33.21 28.10 15.00
N GLY A 130 -33.47 29.15 15.77
CA GLY A 130 -32.47 29.76 16.66
C GLY A 130 -32.00 28.83 17.78
N GLY A 131 -32.91 28.04 18.37
CA GLY A 131 -32.57 27.05 19.39
C GLY A 131 -31.73 25.91 18.83
N ALA A 132 -32.13 25.34 17.68
CA ALA A 132 -31.39 24.25 17.03
C ALA A 132 -29.97 24.67 16.55
N ILE A 133 -29.80 25.90 16.05
CA ILE A 133 -28.47 26.44 15.71
C ILE A 133 -27.63 26.64 16.97
N ALA A 134 -28.24 27.11 18.07
CA ALA A 134 -27.53 27.30 19.34
C ALA A 134 -27.04 25.96 19.94
N GLU A 135 -27.83 24.90 19.82
CA GLU A 135 -27.47 23.56 20.30
C GLU A 135 -26.34 22.92 19.47
N THR A 136 -26.32 23.16 18.15
CA THR A 136 -25.26 22.64 17.26
C THR A 136 -23.96 23.42 17.37
N HIS A 137 -24.00 24.71 17.69
CA HIS A 137 -22.83 25.59 17.79
C HIS A 137 -21.72 25.04 18.69
N ASN A 138 -22.07 24.40 19.81
CA ASN A 138 -21.06 23.90 20.75
C ASN A 138 -20.16 22.81 20.14
N TRP A 139 -20.71 21.97 19.26
CA TRP A 139 -19.97 20.89 18.58
C TRP A 139 -18.89 21.39 17.63
N TYR A 140 -19.04 22.61 17.10
CA TYR A 140 -18.13 23.19 16.10
C TYR A 140 -17.21 24.29 16.67
N TYR A 141 -17.51 24.82 17.86
CA TYR A 141 -16.74 25.91 18.49
C TYR A 141 -16.08 25.50 19.81
N TRP A 142 -16.17 24.22 20.20
CA TRP A 142 -15.58 23.69 21.43
C TRP A 142 -14.08 24.04 21.55
N TYR A 143 -13.35 24.00 20.43
CA TYR A 143 -11.93 24.31 20.35
C TYR A 143 -11.64 25.80 20.62
N GLU A 144 -12.38 26.71 19.98
CA GLU A 144 -12.16 28.17 20.09
C GLU A 144 -12.68 28.76 21.41
N ARG A 145 -13.83 28.26 21.89
CA ARG A 145 -14.54 28.74 23.09
C ARG A 145 -14.35 27.82 24.29
N PHE A 146 -13.19 27.18 24.37
CA PHE A 146 -12.86 26.11 25.30
C PHE A 146 -13.25 26.35 26.77
N LEU A 147 -12.96 27.54 27.33
CA LEU A 147 -13.35 27.84 28.72
C LEU A 147 -14.84 28.17 28.87
N GLU A 148 -15.45 28.79 27.86
CA GLU A 148 -16.87 29.16 27.88
C GLU A 148 -17.76 27.92 27.76
N LEU A 149 -17.29 26.89 27.04
CA LEU A 149 -17.97 25.62 26.84
C LEU A 149 -17.53 24.54 27.82
N ARG A 150 -17.00 24.93 29.00
CA ARG A 150 -16.55 24.01 30.06
C ARG A 150 -17.57 22.91 30.34
N ASP A 151 -18.82 23.28 30.65
CA ASP A 151 -19.83 22.32 31.09
C ASP A 151 -20.21 21.34 29.97
N PHE A 152 -20.23 21.83 28.72
CA PHE A 152 -20.43 21.00 27.54
C PHE A 152 -19.28 19.99 27.39
N ILE A 153 -18.03 20.47 27.38
CA ILE A 153 -16.84 19.64 27.19
C ILE A 153 -16.75 18.57 28.29
N THR A 154 -16.92 18.94 29.56
CA THR A 154 -16.89 17.97 30.67
C THR A 154 -17.99 16.93 30.55
N SER A 155 -19.18 17.33 30.10
CA SER A 155 -20.31 16.40 29.89
C SER A 155 -20.02 15.41 28.77
N ILE A 156 -19.46 15.88 27.64
CA ILE A 156 -19.05 15.01 26.53
C ILE A 156 -17.97 14.02 26.96
N LEU A 157 -16.97 14.47 27.72
CA LEU A 157 -15.91 13.60 28.22
C LEU A 157 -16.42 12.53 29.17
N GLU A 158 -17.38 12.87 30.04
CA GLU A 158 -18.03 11.90 30.92
C GLU A 158 -18.92 10.93 30.13
N GLU A 159 -19.72 11.41 29.19
CA GLU A 159 -20.57 10.58 28.33
C GLU A 159 -19.74 9.59 27.52
N ALA A 160 -18.71 10.09 26.81
CA ALA A 160 -17.79 9.29 25.99
C ALA A 160 -17.17 8.13 26.79
N THR A 161 -16.80 8.37 28.05
CA THR A 161 -16.22 7.36 28.94
C THR A 161 -17.20 6.22 29.25
N HIS A 162 -18.50 6.50 29.34
CA HIS A 162 -19.53 5.53 29.75
C HIS A 162 -20.26 4.83 28.59
N MET A 163 -19.94 5.21 27.34
CA MET A 163 -20.61 4.67 26.16
C MET A 163 -20.46 3.15 26.05
N PRO A 164 -21.50 2.44 25.54
CA PRO A 164 -21.39 1.02 25.21
C PRO A 164 -20.24 0.73 24.24
N THR A 165 -20.01 1.63 23.28
CA THR A 165 -18.91 1.56 22.31
C THR A 165 -17.55 1.50 22.99
N THR A 166 -17.30 2.39 23.97
CA THR A 166 -16.05 2.42 24.74
C THR A 166 -15.79 1.07 25.42
N ARG A 167 -16.82 0.46 26.02
CA ARG A 167 -16.74 -0.88 26.61
C ARG A 167 -16.46 -1.98 25.58
N SER A 168 -17.06 -1.89 24.40
CA SER A 168 -16.79 -2.82 23.29
C SER A 168 -15.33 -2.76 22.87
N ILE A 169 -14.77 -1.56 22.72
CA ILE A 169 -13.36 -1.35 22.34
C ILE A 169 -12.42 -1.92 23.41
N ILE A 170 -12.70 -1.65 24.70
CA ILE A 170 -11.92 -2.22 25.81
C ILE A 170 -11.88 -3.75 25.73
N SER A 171 -13.02 -4.38 25.46
CA SER A 171 -13.12 -5.83 25.31
C SER A 171 -12.39 -6.35 24.08
N GLU A 172 -12.55 -5.70 22.92
CA GLU A 172 -11.95 -6.12 21.65
C GLU A 172 -10.43 -5.96 21.65
N ALA A 173 -9.94 -4.83 22.17
CA ALA A 173 -8.51 -4.57 22.37
C ALA A 173 -7.93 -5.33 23.59
N ASN A 174 -8.75 -6.11 24.29
CA ASN A 174 -8.38 -6.92 25.44
C ASN A 174 -7.63 -6.11 26.52
N ILE A 175 -8.12 -4.92 26.83
CA ILE A 175 -7.50 -4.00 27.80
C ILE A 175 -8.09 -4.26 29.18
N THR A 176 -7.26 -4.32 30.21
CA THR A 176 -7.72 -4.50 31.60
C THR A 176 -7.22 -3.41 32.52
N SER A 177 -7.99 -3.10 33.57
CA SER A 177 -7.63 -2.07 34.55
C SER A 177 -6.33 -2.38 35.30
N GLU A 178 -5.98 -3.66 35.46
CA GLU A 178 -4.82 -4.10 36.25
C GLU A 178 -3.47 -3.89 35.55
N GLU A 179 -3.48 -3.77 34.22
CA GLU A 179 -2.26 -3.62 33.43
C GLU A 179 -1.51 -2.31 33.73
N PRO A 180 -0.19 -2.25 33.48
CA PRO A 180 0.55 -0.99 33.49
C PRO A 180 -0.01 -0.03 32.43
N ILE A 181 -0.03 1.27 32.74
CA ILE A 181 -0.58 2.31 31.85
C ILE A 181 0.02 2.29 30.44
N VAL A 182 1.33 2.07 30.32
CA VAL A 182 2.01 2.00 29.02
C VAL A 182 1.48 0.84 28.15
N LEU A 183 1.09 -0.28 28.76
CA LEU A 183 0.51 -1.41 28.03
C LEU A 183 -0.93 -1.09 27.60
N LYS A 184 -1.71 -0.45 28.47
CA LYS A 184 -3.06 0.04 28.14
C LYS A 184 -3.01 0.99 26.94
N ILE A 185 -2.08 1.95 26.97
CA ILE A 185 -1.83 2.93 25.90
C ILE A 185 -1.51 2.22 24.57
N TRP A 186 -0.56 1.29 24.56
CA TRP A 186 -0.18 0.62 23.31
C TRP A 186 -1.29 -0.28 22.75
N LYS A 187 -2.12 -0.90 23.60
CA LYS A 187 -3.27 -1.66 23.13
C LYS A 187 -4.32 -0.78 22.45
N ILE A 188 -4.64 0.38 23.03
CA ILE A 188 -5.60 1.29 22.40
C ILE A 188 -5.01 1.96 21.15
N ILE A 189 -3.72 2.32 21.15
CA ILE A 189 -3.04 2.78 19.93
C ILE A 189 -3.13 1.71 18.85
N ASN A 190 -2.77 0.46 19.15
CA ASN A 190 -2.86 -0.62 18.19
C ASN A 190 -4.29 -0.81 17.65
N TYR A 191 -5.30 -0.77 18.53
CA TYR A 191 -6.70 -0.82 18.09
C TYR A 191 -7.02 0.31 17.10
N THR A 192 -6.67 1.57 17.41
CA THR A 192 -6.92 2.70 16.51
C THR A 192 -6.13 2.58 15.21
N SER A 193 -4.86 2.16 15.27
CA SER A 193 -3.98 1.96 14.13
C SER A 193 -4.48 0.87 13.18
N ILE A 194 -5.14 -0.18 13.68
CA ILE A 194 -5.65 -1.25 12.83
C ILE A 194 -7.05 -0.95 12.30
N ASN A 195 -7.91 -0.31 13.10
CA ASN A 195 -9.34 -0.21 12.79
C ASN A 195 -9.75 1.15 12.22
N LEU A 196 -8.96 2.21 12.41
CA LEU A 196 -9.34 3.59 12.09
C LEU A 196 -8.28 4.28 11.22
N MET A 197 -8.63 5.36 10.54
CA MET A 197 -7.67 6.22 9.83
C MET A 197 -7.78 7.67 10.30
N TYR A 198 -6.74 8.46 10.04
CA TYR A 198 -6.83 9.90 10.20
C TYR A 198 -7.62 10.47 9.02
N ARG A 199 -8.63 11.28 9.34
CA ARG A 199 -9.48 11.92 8.34
C ARG A 199 -9.91 13.29 8.84
N ARG A 200 -9.48 14.34 8.15
CA ARG A 200 -9.96 15.70 8.40
C ARG A 200 -11.47 15.78 8.26
N ASP A 201 -12.07 16.60 9.12
CA ASP A 201 -13.46 16.91 9.00
C ASP A 201 -13.85 17.52 7.66
N SER A 202 -15.09 17.24 7.29
CA SER A 202 -15.72 17.87 6.15
C SER A 202 -16.34 19.19 6.60
N TYR A 203 -16.24 20.22 5.76
CA TYR A 203 -16.85 21.49 6.10
C TYR A 203 -18.39 21.41 6.02
N VAL A 204 -19.06 22.10 6.92
CA VAL A 204 -20.52 22.26 6.91
C VAL A 204 -20.86 23.71 6.57
N ARG A 205 -21.76 23.91 5.61
CA ARG A 205 -22.28 25.24 5.26
C ARG A 205 -23.59 25.48 6.00
N VAL A 206 -23.57 26.42 6.93
CA VAL A 206 -24.73 26.76 7.76
C VAL A 206 -25.30 28.11 7.31
N PRO A 207 -26.47 28.12 6.67
CA PRO A 207 -27.18 29.36 6.40
C PRO A 207 -27.72 29.95 7.70
N LEU A 208 -27.32 31.17 8.01
CA LEU A 208 -27.80 31.92 9.17
C LEU A 208 -29.11 32.64 8.85
N LEU A 209 -29.85 33.01 9.91
CA LEU A 209 -31.08 33.81 9.78
C LEU A 209 -30.86 35.19 9.13
N SER A 210 -29.62 35.70 9.13
CA SER A 210 -29.20 36.92 8.44
C SER A 210 -29.13 36.76 6.91
N GLY A 211 -29.20 35.53 6.40
CA GLY A 211 -28.95 35.20 4.99
C GLY A 211 -27.47 34.98 4.65
N GLU A 212 -26.57 35.13 5.62
CA GLU A 212 -25.15 34.80 5.47
C GLU A 212 -24.94 33.28 5.54
N ILE A 213 -23.91 32.78 4.85
CA ILE A 213 -23.49 31.38 4.94
C ILE A 213 -22.20 31.33 5.74
N HIS A 214 -22.25 30.73 6.93
CA HIS A 214 -21.05 30.37 7.67
C HIS A 214 -20.55 29.00 7.24
N VAL A 215 -19.23 28.83 7.20
CA VAL A 215 -18.58 27.55 6.93
C VAL A 215 -17.89 27.12 8.21
N TRP A 216 -18.31 25.98 8.75
CA TRP A 216 -17.67 25.35 9.89
C TRP A 216 -16.75 24.25 9.40
N HIS A 217 -15.54 24.18 9.95
CA HIS A 217 -14.45 23.35 9.43
C HIS A 217 -14.03 22.21 10.37
N ASP A 218 -14.60 22.15 11.57
CA ASP A 218 -14.23 21.28 12.69
C ASP A 218 -15.53 20.92 13.42
N SER A 219 -15.74 19.63 13.69
CA SER A 219 -16.93 19.04 14.30
C SER A 219 -16.53 17.85 15.16
N LEU A 220 -16.55 18.03 16.47
CA LEU A 220 -16.26 16.95 17.41
C LEU A 220 -17.19 15.75 17.23
N GLN A 221 -16.62 14.55 17.05
CA GLN A 221 -17.34 13.27 16.95
C GLN A 221 -17.17 12.45 18.23
N LEU A 222 -18.27 11.86 18.70
CA LEU A 222 -18.26 10.94 19.82
C LEU A 222 -17.64 9.58 19.43
N PRO A 223 -17.16 8.77 20.41
CA PRO A 223 -16.62 7.43 20.17
C PRO A 223 -17.42 6.53 19.22
N ASN A 224 -18.76 6.52 19.31
CA ASN A 224 -19.63 5.73 18.43
C ASN A 224 -19.67 6.25 16.99
N GLU A 225 -19.49 7.55 16.79
CA GLU A 225 -19.44 8.21 15.48
C GLU A 225 -18.08 7.96 14.82
N THR A 226 -16.99 8.17 15.56
CA THR A 226 -15.61 7.94 15.10
C THR A 226 -15.38 6.52 14.58
N ILE A 227 -15.93 5.50 15.25
CA ILE A 227 -15.75 4.10 14.83
C ILE A 227 -16.81 3.60 13.84
N SER A 228 -17.82 4.41 13.52
CA SER A 228 -18.94 3.95 12.68
C SER A 228 -18.47 3.49 11.31
N GLU A 229 -19.22 2.58 10.67
CA GLU A 229 -18.88 2.06 9.33
C GLU A 229 -18.79 3.14 8.24
N PHE A 230 -19.39 4.31 8.49
CA PHE A 230 -19.35 5.49 7.63
C PHE A 230 -18.16 6.40 7.92
N SER A 231 -17.71 6.44 9.19
CA SER A 231 -16.60 7.29 9.60
C SER A 231 -15.25 6.58 9.43
N LEU A 232 -15.11 5.42 10.06
CA LEU A 232 -13.89 4.60 10.11
C LEU A 232 -12.64 5.42 10.49
N GLY A 233 -12.80 6.42 11.36
CA GLY A 233 -11.77 7.39 11.69
C GLY A 233 -12.33 8.78 11.99
N GLY A 234 -11.41 9.70 12.23
CA GLY A 234 -11.65 11.11 12.49
C GLY A 234 -10.30 11.84 12.47
N ASP A 235 -10.28 13.13 12.75
CA ASP A 235 -9.04 13.89 12.90
C ASP A 235 -8.56 13.88 14.36
N CYS A 236 -7.86 14.93 14.79
CA CYS A 236 -7.00 14.83 15.96
C CYS A 236 -7.79 14.76 17.26
N GLU A 237 -8.88 15.49 17.34
CA GLU A 237 -9.80 15.59 18.46
C GLU A 237 -10.67 14.35 18.58
N ASP A 238 -11.22 13.84 17.47
CA ASP A 238 -12.07 12.65 17.43
C ASP A 238 -11.31 11.43 17.94
N LEU A 239 -10.12 11.22 17.37
CA LEU A 239 -9.26 10.11 17.73
C LEU A 239 -8.76 10.24 19.17
N SER A 240 -8.41 11.46 19.60
CA SER A 240 -7.98 11.72 20.98
C SER A 240 -9.11 11.55 21.99
N LEU A 241 -10.34 11.95 21.66
CA LEU A 241 -11.52 11.74 22.49
C LEU A 241 -11.82 10.25 22.67
N LEU A 242 -11.70 9.46 21.59
CA LEU A 242 -11.83 8.01 21.66
C LEU A 242 -10.78 7.38 22.58
N VAL A 243 -9.51 7.74 22.41
CA VAL A 243 -8.42 7.21 23.25
C VAL A 243 -8.56 7.66 24.69
N TYR A 244 -8.91 8.93 24.93
CA TYR A 244 -9.22 9.47 26.26
C TYR A 244 -10.33 8.65 26.92
N ALA A 245 -11.46 8.43 26.23
CA ALA A 245 -12.61 7.73 26.79
C ALA A 245 -12.25 6.31 27.22
N VAL A 246 -11.50 5.57 26.39
CA VAL A 246 -11.06 4.21 26.70
C VAL A 246 -10.10 4.20 27.88
N LEU A 247 -9.06 5.04 27.87
CA LEU A 247 -8.07 5.08 28.94
C LEU A 247 -8.69 5.55 30.26
N GLN A 248 -9.56 6.56 30.23
CA GLN A 248 -10.23 7.10 31.40
C GLN A 248 -11.19 6.07 32.04
N ALA A 249 -11.87 5.26 31.24
CA ALA A 249 -12.80 4.22 31.73
C ALA A 249 -12.11 3.10 32.51
N ILE A 250 -10.81 2.90 32.29
CA ILE A 250 -10.01 1.82 32.90
C ILE A 250 -8.78 2.35 33.66
N ALA A 251 -8.73 3.66 33.91
CA ALA A 251 -7.66 4.31 34.66
C ALA A 251 -7.70 3.87 36.13
N LYS A 252 -6.52 3.60 36.71
CA LYS A 252 -6.36 3.41 38.16
C LYS A 252 -6.47 4.76 38.87
N PRO A 253 -6.73 4.81 40.20
CA PRO A 253 -6.73 6.06 40.95
C PRO A 253 -5.40 6.87 40.89
N SER A 254 -4.29 6.19 40.60
CA SER A 254 -2.98 6.81 40.40
C SER A 254 -2.73 7.31 38.97
N GLU A 255 -3.59 6.95 38.03
CA GLU A 255 -3.49 7.31 36.61
C GLU A 255 -4.49 8.45 36.32
N GLU A 256 -4.00 9.57 35.81
CA GLU A 256 -4.85 10.69 35.38
C GLU A 256 -4.76 10.82 33.85
N VAL A 257 -5.91 10.95 33.18
CA VAL A 257 -6.01 11.04 31.72
C VAL A 257 -6.66 12.37 31.36
N TYR A 258 -6.09 13.06 30.38
CA TYR A 258 -6.57 14.35 29.90
C TYR A 258 -6.50 14.43 28.38
N LEU A 259 -7.41 15.16 27.75
CA LEU A 259 -7.16 15.76 26.45
C LEU A 259 -6.13 16.88 26.60
N LEU A 260 -5.15 16.90 25.70
CA LEU A 260 -4.15 17.94 25.55
C LEU A 260 -4.38 18.63 24.21
N ILE A 261 -4.80 19.89 24.28
CA ILE A 261 -5.11 20.73 23.12
C ILE A 261 -3.96 21.72 22.98
N ALA A 262 -3.26 21.66 21.86
CA ALA A 262 -2.14 22.54 21.57
C ALA A 262 -2.54 23.53 20.47
N TYR A 263 -2.62 24.80 20.84
CA TYR A 263 -3.02 25.86 19.93
C TYR A 263 -1.82 26.42 19.19
N GLY A 264 -1.69 26.09 17.90
CA GLY A 264 -0.60 26.54 17.02
C GLY A 264 -1.10 27.18 15.73
N THR A 265 -0.16 27.63 14.90
CA THR A 265 -0.41 28.13 13.53
C THR A 265 0.35 27.26 12.54
N PRO A 266 -0.23 26.91 11.36
CA PRO A 266 -1.52 27.38 10.85
C PRO A 266 -2.74 26.72 11.50
N GLU A 267 -2.56 25.56 12.13
CA GLU A 267 -3.64 24.77 12.73
C GLU A 267 -3.23 24.29 14.13
N GLY A 268 -4.23 24.02 14.96
CA GLY A 268 -4.07 23.34 16.25
C GLY A 268 -3.82 21.85 16.12
N HIS A 269 -3.60 21.20 17.27
CA HIS A 269 -3.57 19.75 17.34
C HIS A 269 -4.03 19.25 18.70
N VAL A 270 -4.67 18.08 18.74
CA VAL A 270 -5.16 17.45 19.95
C VAL A 270 -4.52 16.07 20.14
N ALA A 271 -4.09 15.80 21.36
CA ALA A 271 -3.54 14.51 21.80
C ALA A 271 -4.11 14.15 23.19
N VAL A 272 -3.67 13.03 23.75
CA VAL A 272 -4.00 12.60 25.11
C VAL A 272 -2.78 12.68 26.00
N LEU A 273 -2.89 13.40 27.12
CA LEU A 273 -1.90 13.46 28.19
C LEU A 273 -2.28 12.46 29.28
N VAL A 274 -1.35 11.60 29.66
CA VAL A 274 -1.52 10.62 30.73
C VAL A 274 -0.44 10.79 31.78
N LEU A 275 -0.85 10.85 33.04
CA LEU A 275 0.05 10.98 34.20
C LEU A 275 -0.05 9.71 35.05
N ASP A 276 1.07 9.02 35.27
CA ASP A 276 1.16 7.94 36.25
C ASP A 276 1.85 8.44 37.51
N LYS A 277 1.04 8.87 38.48
CA LYS A 277 1.52 9.42 39.76
C LYS A 277 2.28 8.38 40.59
N SER A 278 1.99 7.09 40.40
CA SER A 278 2.67 6.03 41.16
C SER A 278 4.13 5.86 40.75
N ARG A 279 4.45 6.24 39.50
CA ARG A 279 5.79 6.16 38.91
C ARG A 279 6.45 7.50 38.67
N GLY A 280 5.70 8.61 38.79
CA GLY A 280 6.16 9.94 38.40
C GLY A 280 6.40 10.06 36.90
N GLU A 281 5.65 9.30 36.09
CA GLU A 281 5.84 9.21 34.63
C GLU A 281 4.73 9.98 33.90
N VAL A 282 5.09 10.55 32.75
CA VAL A 282 4.19 11.29 31.87
C VAL A 282 4.24 10.72 30.46
N TYR A 283 3.07 10.65 29.83
CA TYR A 283 2.91 10.15 28.48
C TYR A 283 2.09 11.12 27.65
N ILE A 284 2.56 11.44 26.45
CA ILE A 284 1.74 12.03 25.39
C ILE A 284 1.46 10.93 24.37
N VAL A 285 0.16 10.68 24.18
CA VAL A 285 -0.40 9.67 23.31
C VAL A 285 -1.12 10.38 22.19
N ASP A 286 -0.66 10.21 20.96
CA ASP A 286 -1.19 10.90 19.80
C ASP A 286 -1.68 9.86 18.78
N PRO A 287 -2.99 9.58 18.75
CA PRO A 287 -3.54 8.56 17.88
C PRO A 287 -3.50 8.95 16.40
N SER A 288 -3.48 10.24 16.05
CA SER A 288 -3.36 10.69 14.65
C SER A 288 -2.05 10.24 14.02
N TYR A 289 -0.99 10.15 14.83
CA TYR A 289 0.31 9.65 14.39
C TYR A 289 0.63 8.23 14.86
N SER A 290 -0.28 7.56 15.57
CA SER A 290 -0.02 6.29 16.25
C SER A 290 1.23 6.36 17.15
N TYR A 291 1.35 7.49 17.85
CA TYR A 291 2.55 7.92 18.55
C TYR A 291 2.39 7.81 20.06
N VAL A 292 3.48 7.41 20.73
CA VAL A 292 3.63 7.47 22.19
C VAL A 292 5.09 7.80 22.53
N ASN A 293 5.33 8.94 23.19
CA ASN A 293 6.64 9.35 23.72
C ASN A 293 7.87 8.99 22.84
N GLY A 294 7.93 9.53 21.64
CA GLY A 294 9.00 9.39 20.65
C GLY A 294 8.91 8.17 19.74
N TRP A 295 8.00 7.24 20.00
CA TRP A 295 7.81 6.02 19.21
C TRP A 295 6.51 6.05 18.42
N VAL A 296 6.53 5.47 17.22
CA VAL A 296 5.38 5.37 16.33
C VAL A 296 5.12 3.92 15.94
N GLU A 297 3.87 3.47 16.04
CA GLU A 297 3.43 2.19 15.49
C GLU A 297 3.29 2.27 13.96
N MET A 298 3.90 1.32 13.26
CA MET A 298 3.89 1.23 11.80
C MET A 298 3.52 -0.18 11.33
N ILE A 299 2.89 -0.25 10.15
CA ILE A 299 2.72 -1.51 9.43
C ILE A 299 3.97 -1.72 8.58
N GLU A 300 4.75 -2.76 8.88
CA GLU A 300 5.88 -3.22 8.07
C GLU A 300 5.40 -4.29 7.10
N ILE A 301 5.73 -4.13 5.82
CA ILE A 301 5.53 -5.14 4.77
C ILE A 301 6.89 -5.57 4.23
N GLU A 302 7.06 -6.88 4.04
CA GLU A 302 8.21 -7.45 3.34
C GLU A 302 7.83 -7.65 1.86
N VAL A 303 8.61 -7.04 0.96
CA VAL A 303 8.39 -7.09 -0.50
C VAL A 303 9.62 -7.65 -1.19
N VAL A 304 9.41 -8.55 -2.15
CA VAL A 304 10.48 -9.05 -3.01
C VAL A 304 10.55 -8.17 -4.24
N LEU A 305 11.66 -7.45 -4.41
CA LEU A 305 11.90 -6.59 -5.55
C LEU A 305 12.06 -7.44 -6.83
N LYS A 306 11.94 -6.80 -8.01
CA LYS A 306 12.20 -7.46 -9.30
C LYS A 306 13.63 -8.03 -9.41
N THR A 307 14.56 -7.54 -8.59
CA THR A 307 15.93 -8.03 -8.46
C THR A 307 16.04 -9.33 -7.68
N GLY A 308 14.96 -9.79 -7.03
CA GLY A 308 14.96 -10.91 -6.09
C GLY A 308 15.37 -10.53 -4.66
N GLU A 309 15.75 -9.28 -4.43
CA GLU A 309 16.11 -8.78 -3.10
C GLU A 309 14.87 -8.55 -2.23
N LEU A 310 14.97 -8.89 -0.95
CA LEU A 310 13.94 -8.60 0.04
C LEU A 310 14.12 -7.16 0.56
N ASP A 311 13.07 -6.36 0.44
CA ASP A 311 12.99 -5.01 0.96
C ASP A 311 11.86 -4.90 2.00
N LYS A 312 12.03 -3.99 2.96
CA LYS A 312 11.09 -3.76 4.05
C LYS A 312 10.54 -2.34 3.98
N LYS A 313 9.27 -2.22 3.62
CA LYS A 313 8.57 -0.93 3.62
C LYS A 313 7.75 -0.79 4.89
N ARG A 314 7.74 0.42 5.45
CA ARG A 314 6.95 0.76 6.64
C ARG A 314 6.01 1.89 6.28
N MET A 315 4.76 1.76 6.70
CA MET A 315 3.70 2.71 6.40
C MET A 315 3.03 3.14 7.70
N GLN A 316 2.70 4.42 7.80
CA GLN A 316 1.93 4.94 8.91
C GLN A 316 0.49 4.42 8.80
N PRO A 317 -0.01 3.65 9.79
CA PRO A 317 -1.33 3.03 9.71
C PRO A 317 -2.43 4.07 9.53
N MET A 318 -2.33 5.23 10.17
CA MET A 318 -3.36 6.26 10.09
C MET A 318 -3.55 6.87 8.70
N MET A 319 -2.62 6.68 7.78
CA MET A 319 -2.73 7.14 6.39
C MET A 319 -3.41 6.12 5.46
N ILE A 320 -3.78 4.95 5.96
CA ILE A 320 -4.30 3.84 5.15
C ILE A 320 -5.77 3.65 5.48
N ASN A 321 -6.61 3.45 4.47
CA ASN A 321 -8.02 3.14 4.69
C ASN A 321 -8.16 1.81 5.49
N PRO A 322 -8.97 1.75 6.57
CA PRO A 322 -9.06 0.56 7.41
C PRO A 322 -9.45 -0.71 6.67
N ARG A 323 -10.32 -0.60 5.64
CA ARG A 323 -10.72 -1.76 4.81
C ARG A 323 -9.55 -2.34 4.02
N LEU A 324 -8.54 -1.53 3.69
CA LEU A 324 -7.32 -1.98 3.03
C LEU A 324 -6.32 -2.57 4.02
N LYS A 325 -6.29 -2.11 5.27
CA LYS A 325 -5.34 -2.63 6.29
C LYS A 325 -5.53 -4.11 6.52
N LYS A 326 -6.78 -4.56 6.63
CA LYS A 326 -7.11 -5.98 6.79
C LYS A 326 -6.54 -6.82 5.64
N LEU A 327 -6.76 -6.38 4.40
CA LEU A 327 -6.18 -7.03 3.22
C LEU A 327 -4.66 -7.01 3.24
N ILE A 328 -4.03 -5.91 3.67
CA ILE A 328 -2.58 -5.81 3.77
C ILE A 328 -2.04 -6.84 4.78
N LEU A 329 -2.69 -6.93 5.94
CA LEU A 329 -2.31 -7.85 7.01
C LEU A 329 -2.52 -9.33 6.65
N GLU A 330 -3.55 -9.63 5.87
CA GLU A 330 -3.88 -11.01 5.47
C GLU A 330 -3.06 -11.50 4.26
N VAL A 331 -2.80 -10.63 3.27
CA VAL A 331 -2.21 -11.02 1.99
C VAL A 331 -0.69 -10.89 1.99
N PHE A 332 -0.14 -9.87 2.64
CA PHE A 332 1.31 -9.65 2.67
C PHE A 332 1.94 -10.23 3.92
N MET A 333 3.22 -10.61 3.81
CA MET A 333 4.09 -10.89 4.97
C MET A 333 4.32 -9.58 5.73
N SER A 334 3.37 -9.27 6.61
CA SER A 334 3.30 -8.00 7.30
C SER A 334 3.24 -8.20 8.80
N ARG A 335 3.69 -7.19 9.53
CA ARG A 335 3.69 -7.17 10.99
C ARG A 335 3.70 -5.74 11.50
N ILE A 336 3.37 -5.60 12.77
CA ILE A 336 3.49 -4.35 13.50
C ILE A 336 4.93 -4.13 13.91
N ALA A 337 5.44 -2.93 13.67
CA ALA A 337 6.76 -2.48 14.03
C ALA A 337 6.68 -1.13 14.72
N TYR A 338 7.50 -0.93 15.75
CA TYR A 338 7.61 0.32 16.49
C TYR A 338 8.89 1.03 16.07
N THR A 339 8.77 2.25 15.56
CA THR A 339 9.91 3.04 15.08
C THR A 339 10.17 4.20 16.02
N ASP A 340 11.42 4.35 16.48
CA ASP A 340 11.85 5.51 17.27
C ASP A 340 12.02 6.72 16.34
N ILE A 341 10.93 7.42 16.10
CA ILE A 341 10.93 8.55 15.17
C ILE A 341 11.67 9.75 15.77
N TYR A 342 11.67 9.90 17.09
CA TYR A 342 12.41 10.98 17.76
C TYR A 342 13.92 10.85 17.54
N THR A 343 14.48 9.66 17.80
CA THR A 343 15.91 9.39 17.57
C THR A 343 16.26 9.56 16.09
N TYR A 344 15.38 9.13 15.18
CA TYR A 344 15.59 9.31 13.74
C TYR A 344 15.66 10.78 13.33
N ILE A 345 14.70 11.61 13.75
CA ILE A 345 14.67 13.04 13.40
C ILE A 345 15.83 13.81 14.05
N THR A 346 16.29 13.38 15.24
CA THR A 346 17.36 14.08 15.97
C THR A 346 18.76 13.67 15.57
N THR A 347 18.98 12.40 15.21
CA THR A 347 20.32 11.85 14.96
C THR A 347 20.52 11.25 13.57
N GLY A 348 19.43 11.02 12.82
CA GLY A 348 19.44 10.25 11.56
C GLY A 348 19.46 8.73 11.77
N ASN A 349 19.65 8.24 12.99
CA ASN A 349 19.70 6.80 13.27
C ASN A 349 18.30 6.20 13.28
N LYS A 350 18.10 5.18 12.46
CA LYS A 350 16.83 4.44 12.39
C LYS A 350 16.84 3.27 13.36
N VAL A 351 16.01 3.35 14.40
CA VAL A 351 15.78 2.26 15.35
C VAL A 351 14.38 1.71 15.16
N VAL A 352 14.27 0.39 15.04
CA VAL A 352 13.01 -0.33 14.83
C VAL A 352 12.97 -1.52 15.77
N GLU A 353 11.88 -1.63 16.51
CA GLU A 353 11.61 -2.70 17.46
C GLU A 353 10.29 -3.40 17.11
N TYR A 354 10.14 -4.64 17.56
CA TYR A 354 8.90 -5.43 17.37
C TYR A 354 8.15 -5.65 18.68
N THR A 355 8.60 -4.98 19.74
CA THR A 355 7.91 -4.86 21.01
C THR A 355 7.68 -3.38 21.29
N PRO A 356 6.52 -2.98 21.84
CA PRO A 356 6.26 -1.58 22.15
C PRO A 356 7.32 -0.97 23.07
N ARG A 357 7.72 0.27 22.77
CA ARG A 357 8.72 1.04 23.51
C ARG A 357 8.24 2.48 23.67
N VAL A 358 8.76 3.16 24.67
CA VAL A 358 8.53 4.59 24.94
C VAL A 358 9.81 5.19 25.47
N HIS A 359 10.04 6.47 25.22
CA HIS A 359 11.01 7.23 26.00
C HIS A 359 10.35 7.70 27.30
N ILE A 360 10.93 7.29 28.43
CA ILE A 360 10.52 7.81 29.75
C ILE A 360 11.41 9.00 30.06
N LYS A 361 10.86 10.20 29.92
CA LYS A 361 11.55 11.47 30.10
C LYS A 361 10.76 12.37 31.04
N ASP A 362 11.38 13.47 31.47
CA ASP A 362 10.66 14.48 32.23
C ASP A 362 9.56 15.17 31.38
N PRO A 363 8.60 15.88 32.01
CA PRO A 363 7.55 16.61 31.30
C PRO A 363 8.02 17.58 30.21
N TYR A 364 9.14 18.26 30.40
CA TYR A 364 9.67 19.20 29.40
C TYR A 364 10.18 18.46 28.17
N GLU A 365 11.02 17.45 28.36
CA GLU A 365 11.52 16.62 27.26
C GLU A 365 10.37 15.90 26.55
N THR A 366 9.39 15.38 27.28
CA THR A 366 8.22 14.70 26.72
C THR A 366 7.40 15.60 25.81
N LEU A 367 7.08 16.82 26.25
CA LEU A 367 6.37 17.81 25.43
C LEU A 367 7.21 18.24 24.23
N SER A 368 8.51 18.44 24.40
CA SER A 368 9.43 18.82 23.32
C SER A 368 9.54 17.74 22.24
N MET A 369 9.60 16.46 22.63
CA MET A 369 9.58 15.32 21.69
C MET A 369 8.33 15.35 20.82
N TRP A 370 7.16 15.45 21.44
CA TRP A 370 5.90 15.47 20.72
C TRP A 370 5.82 16.65 19.75
N LYS A 371 6.06 17.88 20.22
CA LYS A 371 6.07 19.10 19.38
C LYS A 371 6.99 18.99 18.17
N LYS A 372 8.17 18.38 18.35
CA LYS A 372 9.14 18.19 17.26
C LYS A 372 8.64 17.20 16.21
N ILE A 373 7.90 16.17 16.61
CA ILE A 373 7.39 15.14 15.70
C ILE A 373 6.17 15.62 14.94
N VAL A 374 5.27 16.36 15.60
CA VAL A 374 4.09 16.95 14.96
C VAL A 374 4.38 18.29 14.28
N GLU A 375 5.64 18.75 14.31
CA GLU A 375 6.10 20.04 13.76
C GLU A 375 5.29 21.24 14.25
N LEU A 376 4.90 21.22 15.53
CA LEU A 376 3.98 22.20 16.12
C LEU A 376 4.74 23.23 16.97
N SER A 377 4.31 24.50 16.85
CA SER A 377 4.77 25.60 17.71
C SER A 377 3.58 26.25 18.44
N PRO A 378 3.06 25.62 19.51
CA PRO A 378 1.90 26.13 20.23
C PRO A 378 2.23 27.41 20.99
N TYR A 379 1.28 28.33 21.04
CA TYR A 379 1.35 29.55 21.86
C TYR A 379 0.47 29.48 23.12
N LYS A 380 -0.43 28.49 23.22
CA LYS A 380 -1.20 28.17 24.42
C LYS A 380 -1.63 26.70 24.39
N TYR A 381 -2.04 26.17 25.55
CA TYR A 381 -2.52 24.81 25.70
C TYR A 381 -3.83 24.77 26.47
N GLY A 382 -4.74 23.90 26.06
CA GLY A 382 -5.90 23.48 26.84
C GLY A 382 -5.67 22.09 27.40
N VAL A 383 -6.06 21.87 28.64
CA VAL A 383 -6.11 20.54 29.25
C VAL A 383 -7.51 20.30 29.75
N ALA A 384 -8.11 19.17 29.37
CA ALA A 384 -9.48 18.81 29.73
C ALA A 384 -9.59 17.35 30.17
N SER A 385 -10.34 17.13 31.25
CA SER A 385 -10.94 15.85 31.62
C SER A 385 -12.38 16.13 32.07
N LYS A 386 -13.12 15.07 32.40
CA LYS A 386 -14.48 15.20 32.93
C LYS A 386 -14.59 16.06 34.21
N ASP A 387 -13.51 16.16 34.98
CA ASP A 387 -13.48 16.83 36.29
C ASP A 387 -12.62 18.11 36.29
N PHE A 388 -11.95 18.42 35.17
CA PHE A 388 -10.95 19.49 35.13
C PHE A 388 -10.84 20.11 33.75
N ILE A 389 -10.81 21.44 33.69
CA ILE A 389 -10.44 22.16 32.47
C ILE A 389 -9.59 23.37 32.82
N ALA A 390 -8.49 23.56 32.10
CA ALA A 390 -7.59 24.69 32.30
C ALA A 390 -6.93 25.12 30.98
N LEU A 391 -6.55 26.39 30.92
CA LEU A 391 -5.70 26.94 29.89
C LEU A 391 -4.32 27.28 30.47
N PHE A 392 -3.28 27.05 29.69
CA PHE A 392 -1.90 27.40 29.98
C PHE A 392 -1.36 28.26 28.83
N MET A 393 -0.78 29.40 29.15
CA MET A 393 -0.36 30.39 28.15
C MET A 393 1.08 30.18 27.67
N SER A 394 1.75 29.13 28.15
CA SER A 394 3.11 28.75 27.72
C SER A 394 3.43 27.30 28.05
N ASP A 395 4.50 26.77 27.42
CA ASP A 395 5.09 25.47 27.78
C ASP A 395 5.42 25.42 29.28
N GLY A 396 6.00 26.49 29.83
CA GLY A 396 6.43 26.56 31.23
C GLY A 396 5.28 26.43 32.22
N GLU A 397 4.14 27.07 31.94
CA GLU A 397 2.94 26.96 32.79
C GLU A 397 2.37 25.54 32.78
N LEU A 398 2.23 24.93 31.59
CA LEU A 398 1.75 23.55 31.45
C LEU A 398 2.69 22.57 32.16
N ILE A 399 3.99 22.69 31.95
CA ILE A 399 5.01 21.81 32.54
C ILE A 399 5.03 21.96 34.06
N SER A 400 4.98 23.18 34.59
CA SER A 400 4.89 23.41 36.03
C SER A 400 3.65 22.73 36.61
N TRP A 401 2.50 22.82 35.93
CA TRP A 401 1.29 22.16 36.36
C TRP A 401 1.42 20.63 36.33
N ILE A 402 2.01 20.04 35.28
CA ILE A 402 2.27 18.60 35.22
C ILE A 402 3.12 18.15 36.41
N TYR A 403 4.18 18.89 36.76
CA TYR A 403 5.01 18.56 37.92
C TYR A 403 4.20 18.58 39.23
N THR A 404 3.28 19.54 39.42
CA THR A 404 2.42 19.58 40.62
C THR A 404 1.42 18.41 40.70
N ARG A 405 1.10 17.77 39.58
CA ARG A 405 0.23 16.59 39.53
C ARG A 405 0.98 15.29 39.77
N LEU A 406 2.25 15.23 39.39
CA LEU A 406 3.12 14.06 39.57
C LEU A 406 3.74 13.97 40.98
N SER A 407 3.87 15.11 41.68
CA SER A 407 4.32 15.20 43.08
C SER A 407 3.23 14.76 44.05
#